data_AF-A0A2L0N1X9-F1
#
_entry.id   AF-A0A2L0N1X9-F1
#
_cell.length_a   1.000
_cell.length_b   1.000
_cell.length_c   1.000
_cell.angle_alpha   90.00
_cell.angle_beta   90.00
_cell.angle_gamma   90.00
#
_symmetry.space_group_name_H-M   'P 1'
#
loop_
_entity.id
_entity.type
_entity.pdbx_description
1 polymer ?
#
loop_
_entity_poly.entity_id
_entity_poly.type
_entity_poly.pdbx_seq_one_letter_code
_entity_poly.pdbx_strand_id
1 'polypeptide(L)'
;MPRPVVPGLGRPGLRPWWWLAPTIVVVLALCAVLIPRDRPEHAVAAPADTPLPAATAGELCSTAQNRYPSQPVDSGHYLINPNEWNATGGLCISATGAGTGFAVTRSGITRGNLVDHDRGPGAYPHISTPLQAGAGPLPIAVANLRYATSSWRTTQVETGVYNVSYDLWYSSNRSSCSFTESAELMIWLRGNGKTPFGKQAGELRAGGASYRVYEAPKTNSHTLITYEAADAVTSVTDLDLRAFTRDAVQRGYVPAGSYLCAAQAGFEIWEGGAGLSSDAFSFQAAAGQPSGAVTSALPGLCLDSRVAGDAAAVGAGTCDGSPAQTWTMGDDGSIGQSGRCLEDPGIGFPVLTGCTRRVDQRWKVTAAGQLLSQDSGQCVENPGTGAGGQAQVRMRPCDSRAAQEWHPPT
;
A
#
# COMPACT_ATOMS: atom_id res chain seq x y z
N MET A 1 53.18 28.68 36.69
CA MET A 1 53.59 27.44 37.40
C MET A 1 53.13 26.24 36.57
N PRO A 2 53.92 25.16 36.53
CA PRO A 2 54.34 24.54 35.27
C PRO A 2 53.59 23.26 34.90
N ARG A 3 53.50 23.01 33.58
CA ARG A 3 53.50 21.65 33.03
C ARG A 3 54.95 21.15 32.92
N PRO A 4 55.19 19.88 33.24
CA PRO A 4 56.22 19.09 32.56
C PRO A 4 55.64 17.73 32.08
N VAL A 5 56.19 16.93 31.17
CA VAL A 5 57.16 17.01 30.06
C VAL A 5 56.92 15.72 29.23
N VAL A 6 57.09 15.82 27.91
CA VAL A 6 56.98 14.85 26.78
C VAL A 6 58.31 14.05 26.66
N PRO A 7 58.49 12.83 26.05
CA PRO A 7 58.27 12.50 24.62
C PRO A 7 57.91 11.02 24.27
N GLY A 8 57.31 10.63 23.13
CA GLY A 8 57.66 10.87 21.71
C GLY A 8 58.91 10.06 21.34
N LEU A 9 59.06 9.20 20.34
CA LEU A 9 58.44 8.95 19.03
C LEU A 9 59.07 7.65 18.48
N GLY A 10 58.45 7.00 17.48
CA GLY A 10 59.24 6.28 16.46
C GLY A 10 58.72 4.93 15.96
N ARG A 11 57.86 4.94 14.94
CA ARG A 11 57.97 4.05 13.77
C ARG A 11 58.78 4.84 12.71
N PRO A 12 59.58 4.25 11.81
CA PRO A 12 59.08 3.35 10.75
C PRO A 12 60.10 2.33 10.17
N GLY A 13 59.68 1.49 9.21
CA GLY A 13 60.59 0.77 8.31
C GLY A 13 59.95 -0.39 7.55
N LEU A 14 59.75 -0.23 6.24
CA LEU A 14 59.18 -1.19 5.29
C LEU A 14 60.28 -1.89 4.45
N ARG A 15 60.16 -3.23 4.30
CA ARG A 15 60.47 -4.11 3.10
C ARG A 15 61.94 -4.21 2.61
N PRO A 16 62.35 -5.10 1.66
CA PRO A 16 61.71 -6.26 0.95
C PRO A 16 62.60 -7.58 0.88
N TRP A 17 62.03 -8.78 0.69
CA TRP A 17 62.01 -9.71 -0.49
C TRP A 17 63.24 -10.59 -0.91
N TRP A 18 62.95 -11.91 -1.10
CA TRP A 18 63.58 -13.06 -1.82
C TRP A 18 64.94 -13.66 -1.37
N TRP A 19 65.37 -14.94 -1.57
CA TRP A 19 64.96 -16.25 -2.18
C TRP A 19 65.66 -17.36 -1.31
N LEU A 20 65.22 -18.64 -1.15
CA LEU A 20 65.47 -19.82 -2.02
C LEU A 20 64.94 -21.11 -1.31
N ALA A 21 64.37 -22.06 -2.05
CA ALA A 21 64.16 -23.49 -1.71
C ALA A 21 65.33 -24.34 -2.32
N PRO A 22 65.38 -25.71 -2.34
CA PRO A 22 64.52 -26.83 -1.84
C PRO A 22 65.33 -27.93 -1.07
N THR A 23 64.80 -29.10 -0.62
CA THR A 23 64.71 -30.40 -1.36
C THR A 23 64.14 -31.55 -0.47
N ILE A 24 63.55 -32.52 -1.16
CA ILE A 24 62.75 -33.73 -0.86
C ILE A 24 63.53 -34.93 -0.29
N VAL A 25 62.87 -35.81 0.52
CA VAL A 25 63.02 -37.29 0.45
C VAL A 25 61.65 -37.97 0.68
N VAL A 26 61.32 -38.92 -0.21
CA VAL A 26 60.13 -39.77 -0.29
C VAL A 26 60.44 -41.16 0.28
N VAL A 27 59.52 -41.78 1.04
CA VAL A 27 59.35 -43.26 1.07
C VAL A 27 57.87 -43.62 1.17
N LEU A 28 57.40 -44.40 0.19
CA LEU A 28 56.09 -45.04 0.07
C LEU A 28 56.07 -46.40 0.79
N ALA A 29 54.96 -46.75 1.45
CA ALA A 29 54.54 -48.14 1.64
C ALA A 29 53.01 -48.25 1.77
N LEU A 30 52.44 -49.13 0.95
CA LEU A 30 51.02 -49.43 0.76
C LEU A 30 50.31 -49.94 2.03
N CYS A 31 49.06 -49.49 2.23
CA CYS A 31 47.97 -50.34 2.70
C CYS A 31 46.74 -50.05 1.85
N ALA A 32 46.33 -51.04 1.07
CA ALA A 32 45.12 -51.03 0.28
C ALA A 32 43.90 -51.43 1.14
N VAL A 33 42.71 -51.14 0.59
CA VAL A 33 41.38 -51.64 0.97
C VAL A 33 40.63 -50.80 2.01
N LEU A 34 39.84 -49.85 1.50
CA LEU A 34 38.40 -49.64 1.74
C LEU A 34 38.01 -48.23 1.24
N ILE A 35 37.99 -48.04 -0.08
CA ILE A 35 37.35 -46.87 -0.71
C ILE A 35 36.03 -47.39 -1.31
N PRO A 36 34.86 -46.87 -0.91
CA PRO A 36 33.64 -47.14 -1.65
C PRO A 36 33.84 -46.59 -3.06
N ARG A 37 33.69 -47.45 -4.07
CA ARG A 37 33.60 -46.98 -5.45
C ARG A 37 32.34 -46.12 -5.53
N ASP A 38 32.52 -44.81 -5.62
CA ASP A 38 31.47 -43.92 -6.09
C ASP A 38 31.00 -44.48 -7.43
N ARG A 39 29.75 -44.98 -7.44
CA ARG A 39 29.05 -45.13 -8.72
C ARG A 39 29.04 -43.74 -9.33
N PRO A 40 29.37 -43.55 -10.61
CA PRO A 40 29.02 -42.31 -11.27
C PRO A 40 27.50 -42.18 -11.14
N GLU A 41 27.03 -41.32 -10.24
CA GLU A 41 25.70 -40.76 -10.39
C GLU A 41 25.72 -40.15 -11.79
N HIS A 42 24.99 -40.78 -12.71
CA HIS A 42 24.64 -40.12 -13.94
C HIS A 42 24.04 -38.80 -13.51
N ALA A 43 24.76 -37.71 -13.76
CA ALA A 43 24.20 -36.37 -13.70
C ALA A 43 22.97 -36.42 -14.60
N VAL A 44 21.80 -36.54 -13.99
CA VAL A 44 20.54 -36.36 -14.70
C VAL A 44 20.61 -34.92 -15.14
N ALA A 45 20.88 -34.71 -16.43
CA ALA A 45 20.81 -33.38 -17.02
C ALA A 45 19.47 -32.79 -16.57
N ALA A 46 19.52 -31.63 -15.93
CA ALA A 46 18.30 -30.88 -15.64
C ALA A 46 17.49 -30.84 -16.95
N PRO A 47 16.20 -31.22 -16.93
CA PRO A 47 15.40 -31.17 -18.14
C PRO A 47 15.57 -29.78 -18.73
N ALA A 48 15.96 -29.72 -20.00
CA ALA A 48 16.07 -28.43 -20.68
C ALA A 48 14.72 -27.74 -20.54
N ASP A 49 14.71 -26.54 -19.93
CA ASP A 49 13.54 -25.68 -19.87
C ASP A 49 13.00 -25.58 -21.28
N THR A 50 11.90 -26.28 -21.54
CA THR A 50 11.28 -26.23 -22.85
C THR A 50 10.56 -24.89 -22.89
N PRO A 51 10.99 -23.94 -23.73
CA PRO A 51 10.35 -22.63 -23.76
C PRO A 51 8.86 -22.80 -24.05
N LEU A 52 8.01 -21.98 -23.43
CA LEU A 52 6.59 -21.99 -23.76
C LEU A 52 6.40 -21.88 -25.30
N PRO A 53 5.48 -22.65 -25.90
CA PRO A 53 5.14 -22.50 -27.30
C PRO A 53 4.75 -21.05 -27.62
N ALA A 54 4.89 -20.66 -28.89
CA ALA A 54 4.56 -19.30 -29.35
C ALA A 54 3.15 -18.86 -28.93
N ALA A 55 2.98 -17.54 -28.77
CA ALA A 55 1.69 -16.91 -28.45
C ALA A 55 0.59 -17.36 -29.43
N THR A 56 -0.57 -17.73 -28.89
CA THR A 56 -1.79 -17.89 -29.69
C THR A 56 -2.48 -16.54 -29.85
N ALA A 57 -3.40 -16.43 -30.81
CA ALA A 57 -4.08 -15.16 -31.10
C ALA A 57 -4.82 -14.63 -29.86
N GLY A 58 -4.53 -13.39 -29.47
CA GLY A 58 -5.14 -12.73 -28.31
C GLY A 58 -4.40 -12.91 -26.98
N GLU A 59 -3.28 -13.64 -26.96
CA GLU A 59 -2.41 -13.72 -25.77
C GLU A 59 -1.33 -12.63 -25.78
N LEU A 60 -1.06 -12.11 -24.58
CA LEU A 60 0.07 -11.26 -24.25
C LEU A 60 1.08 -12.10 -23.45
N CYS A 61 2.25 -12.36 -24.02
CA CYS A 61 3.26 -13.24 -23.41
C CYS A 61 4.56 -12.51 -23.10
N SER A 62 5.13 -12.75 -21.92
CA SER A 62 6.53 -12.44 -21.65
C SER A 62 7.42 -13.26 -22.58
N THR A 63 8.37 -12.60 -23.23
CA THR A 63 9.32 -13.21 -24.18
C THR A 63 10.74 -12.75 -23.88
N ALA A 64 11.73 -13.40 -24.48
CA ALA A 64 13.13 -12.98 -24.35
C ALA A 64 13.36 -11.57 -24.94
N GLN A 65 12.60 -11.18 -25.96
CA GLN A 65 12.70 -9.87 -26.63
C GLN A 65 11.92 -8.78 -25.92
N ASN A 66 10.76 -9.12 -25.34
CA ASN A 66 9.95 -8.23 -24.53
C ASN A 66 9.48 -8.97 -23.28
N ARG A 67 10.20 -8.75 -22.18
CA ARG A 67 9.95 -9.40 -20.90
C ARG A 67 8.74 -8.83 -20.17
N TYR A 68 8.40 -7.57 -20.45
CA TYR A 68 7.36 -6.79 -19.76
C TYR A 68 6.35 -6.17 -20.74
N PRO A 69 5.72 -6.96 -21.63
CA PRO A 69 4.73 -6.43 -22.54
C PRO A 69 3.53 -5.91 -21.75
N SER A 70 2.86 -4.87 -22.25
CA SER A 70 1.69 -4.30 -21.60
C SER A 70 0.58 -4.07 -22.62
N GLN A 71 -0.66 -4.30 -22.21
CA GLN A 71 -1.85 -4.06 -23.03
C GLN A 71 -2.84 -3.18 -22.26
N PRO A 72 -3.32 -2.07 -22.85
CA PRO A 72 -4.40 -1.29 -22.28
C PRO A 72 -5.73 -2.06 -22.30
N VAL A 73 -6.46 -1.97 -21.20
CA VAL A 73 -7.83 -2.47 -21.06
C VAL A 73 -8.71 -1.34 -20.53
N ASP A 74 -10.03 -1.52 -20.57
CA ASP A 74 -11.01 -0.50 -20.17
C ASP A 74 -10.71 0.87 -20.79
N SER A 75 -10.62 0.93 -22.12
CA SER A 75 -10.28 2.17 -22.86
C SER A 75 -8.97 2.85 -22.43
N GLY A 76 -8.04 2.11 -21.81
CA GLY A 76 -6.76 2.62 -21.32
C GLY A 76 -6.78 3.08 -19.87
N HIS A 77 -7.88 2.91 -19.14
CA HIS A 77 -7.94 3.18 -17.71
C HIS A 77 -7.04 2.25 -16.89
N TYR A 78 -6.74 1.05 -17.42
CA TYR A 78 -5.80 0.11 -16.81
C TYR A 78 -4.87 -0.54 -17.84
N LEU A 79 -3.80 -1.17 -17.35
CA LEU A 79 -2.87 -1.97 -18.12
C LEU A 79 -2.82 -3.39 -17.56
N ILE A 80 -2.76 -4.41 -18.41
CA ILE A 80 -2.44 -5.79 -18.02
C ILE A 80 -1.02 -6.15 -18.48
N ASN A 81 -0.29 -6.90 -17.66
CA ASN A 81 1.11 -7.26 -17.90
C ASN A 81 1.43 -8.65 -17.31
N PRO A 82 1.95 -9.62 -18.09
CA PRO A 82 2.36 -10.93 -17.57
C PRO A 82 3.57 -10.88 -16.62
N ASN A 83 4.47 -9.93 -16.81
CA ASN A 83 5.56 -9.58 -15.89
C ASN A 83 6.37 -10.77 -15.36
N GLU A 84 6.91 -11.61 -16.24
CA GLU A 84 7.87 -12.66 -15.88
C GLU A 84 9.24 -12.07 -15.54
N TRP A 85 9.41 -11.51 -14.35
CA TRP A 85 10.61 -10.75 -13.99
C TRP A 85 11.77 -11.59 -13.44
N ASN A 86 11.53 -12.82 -12.97
CA ASN A 86 12.53 -13.67 -12.30
C ASN A 86 12.43 -15.17 -12.64
N ALA A 87 11.99 -15.50 -13.86
CA ALA A 87 12.02 -16.87 -14.39
C ALA A 87 12.40 -16.91 -15.87
N THR A 88 12.58 -18.11 -16.41
CA THR A 88 12.84 -18.38 -17.84
C THR A 88 11.82 -19.31 -18.48
N GLY A 89 10.76 -19.68 -17.75
CA GLY A 89 9.75 -20.64 -18.19
C GLY A 89 8.74 -20.08 -19.19
N GLY A 90 8.56 -18.76 -19.24
CA GLY A 90 7.52 -18.09 -20.00
C GLY A 90 6.22 -17.92 -19.22
N LEU A 91 5.50 -16.82 -19.48
CA LEU A 91 4.15 -16.59 -18.99
C LEU A 91 3.29 -15.87 -20.03
N CYS A 92 2.04 -16.33 -20.21
CA CYS A 92 1.06 -15.69 -21.08
C CYS A 92 -0.23 -15.38 -20.33
N ILE A 93 -0.80 -14.23 -20.63
CA ILE A 93 -2.12 -13.81 -20.17
C ILE A 93 -3.00 -13.41 -21.36
N SER A 94 -4.31 -13.37 -21.17
CA SER A 94 -5.25 -12.75 -22.12
C SER A 94 -6.23 -11.86 -21.38
N ALA A 95 -6.64 -10.76 -22.02
CA ALA A 95 -7.73 -9.93 -21.49
C ALA A 95 -9.04 -10.73 -21.50
N THR A 96 -9.84 -10.61 -20.44
CA THR A 96 -11.17 -11.22 -20.38
C THR A 96 -12.24 -10.23 -20.85
N GLY A 97 -13.37 -10.72 -21.35
CA GLY A 97 -14.44 -9.88 -21.92
C GLY A 97 -15.15 -8.94 -20.95
N ALA A 98 -14.77 -8.91 -19.66
CA ALA A 98 -15.32 -8.03 -18.64
C ALA A 98 -14.71 -6.61 -18.63
N GLY A 99 -13.79 -6.30 -19.53
CA GLY A 99 -13.22 -4.95 -19.70
C GLY A 99 -12.06 -4.60 -18.76
N THR A 100 -12.06 -5.13 -17.53
CA THR A 100 -11.01 -4.91 -16.51
C THR A 100 -10.38 -6.20 -15.97
N GLY A 101 -10.46 -7.29 -16.74
CA GLY A 101 -9.97 -8.59 -16.32
C GLY A 101 -8.90 -9.19 -17.23
N PHE A 102 -8.14 -10.14 -16.67
CA PHE A 102 -7.19 -10.97 -17.42
C PHE A 102 -7.13 -12.37 -16.81
N ALA A 103 -6.79 -13.37 -17.64
CA ALA A 103 -6.53 -14.73 -17.21
C ALA A 103 -5.11 -15.15 -17.56
N VAL A 104 -4.45 -15.90 -16.67
CA VAL A 104 -3.20 -16.60 -16.93
C VAL A 104 -3.53 -17.82 -17.78
N THR A 105 -3.31 -17.71 -19.08
CA THR A 105 -3.65 -18.77 -20.04
C THR A 105 -2.60 -19.88 -20.04
N ARG A 106 -1.31 -19.51 -19.88
CA ARG A 106 -0.18 -20.45 -19.86
C ARG A 106 0.90 -19.96 -18.91
N SER A 107 1.50 -20.92 -18.21
CA SER A 107 2.64 -20.67 -17.33
C SER A 107 3.61 -21.84 -17.42
N GLY A 108 4.85 -21.53 -17.82
CA GLY A 108 5.97 -22.46 -17.74
C GLY A 108 6.77 -22.27 -16.44
N ILE A 109 6.27 -21.47 -15.50
CA ILE A 109 6.99 -21.14 -14.26
C ILE A 109 7.05 -22.37 -13.36
N THR A 110 8.26 -22.75 -12.99
CA THR A 110 8.55 -23.81 -12.04
C THR A 110 9.60 -23.33 -11.06
N ARG A 111 9.74 -24.02 -9.92
CA ARG A 111 10.87 -23.72 -9.01
C ARG A 111 12.22 -23.90 -9.69
N GLY A 112 12.35 -24.82 -10.64
CA GLY A 112 13.63 -25.14 -11.29
C GLY A 112 14.13 -24.07 -12.26
N ASN A 113 13.25 -23.15 -12.67
CA ASN A 113 13.57 -22.12 -13.67
C ASN A 113 13.45 -20.69 -13.14
N LEU A 114 13.46 -20.53 -11.82
CA LEU A 114 13.65 -19.23 -11.19
C LEU A 114 15.09 -18.76 -11.41
N VAL A 115 15.28 -17.49 -11.77
CA VAL A 115 16.61 -16.91 -12.01
C VAL A 115 17.34 -16.68 -10.69
N ASP A 116 16.62 -16.17 -9.68
CA ASP A 116 17.11 -15.97 -8.33
C ASP A 116 16.05 -16.42 -7.33
N HIS A 117 16.32 -17.55 -6.66
CA HIS A 117 15.40 -18.18 -5.71
C HIS A 117 15.16 -17.34 -4.45
N ASP A 118 16.09 -16.43 -4.12
CA ASP A 118 16.01 -15.60 -2.93
C ASP A 118 15.28 -14.28 -3.19
N ARG A 119 15.02 -13.93 -4.45
CA ARG A 119 14.36 -12.66 -4.82
C ARG A 119 12.84 -12.70 -4.83
N GLY A 120 12.20 -13.86 -4.81
CA GLY A 120 10.73 -13.96 -4.76
C GLY A 120 10.15 -14.82 -5.88
N PRO A 121 8.92 -14.53 -6.37
CA PRO A 121 8.29 -15.30 -7.44
C PRO A 121 9.03 -15.21 -8.77
N GLY A 122 8.65 -16.05 -9.74
CA GLY A 122 9.15 -15.96 -11.11
C GLY A 122 8.44 -14.88 -11.94
N ALA A 123 7.16 -14.62 -11.63
CA ALA A 123 6.34 -13.65 -12.33
C ALA A 123 5.29 -13.01 -11.42
N TYR A 124 4.80 -11.84 -11.82
CA TYR A 124 3.65 -11.18 -11.21
C TYR A 124 2.67 -10.66 -12.28
N PRO A 125 1.91 -11.55 -12.96
CA PRO A 125 0.86 -11.13 -13.85
C PRO A 125 -0.17 -10.29 -13.11
N HIS A 126 -0.41 -9.07 -13.59
CA HIS A 126 -1.26 -8.11 -12.90
C HIS A 126 -2.04 -7.20 -13.85
N ILE A 127 -3.07 -6.59 -13.28
CA ILE A 127 -3.69 -5.36 -13.80
C ILE A 127 -3.22 -4.17 -12.96
N SER A 128 -2.96 -3.03 -13.59
CA SER A 128 -2.50 -1.82 -12.89
C SER A 128 -3.15 -0.53 -13.38
N THR A 129 -3.12 0.47 -12.52
CA THR A 129 -3.20 1.87 -12.97
C THR A 129 -2.06 2.21 -13.93
N PRO A 130 -2.26 3.09 -14.93
CA PRO A 130 -1.17 3.60 -15.77
C PRO A 130 -0.14 4.37 -14.94
N LEU A 131 1.15 4.22 -15.29
CA LEU A 131 2.26 4.95 -14.64
C LEU A 131 2.49 6.36 -15.19
N GLN A 132 1.83 6.70 -16.31
CA GLN A 132 2.03 7.98 -16.97
C GLN A 132 1.22 9.11 -16.30
N ALA A 133 1.90 10.22 -15.98
CA ALA A 133 1.25 11.40 -15.46
C ALA A 133 0.14 11.90 -16.41
N GLY A 134 -1.07 12.09 -15.86
CA GLY A 134 -2.24 12.54 -16.63
C GLY A 134 -3.10 11.41 -17.23
N ALA A 135 -2.67 10.15 -17.15
CA ALA A 135 -3.47 8.99 -17.59
C ALA A 135 -4.41 8.45 -16.50
N GLY A 136 -4.33 8.97 -15.27
CA GLY A 136 -5.16 8.55 -14.13
C GLY A 136 -4.99 9.47 -12.92
N PRO A 137 -5.58 9.12 -11.77
CA PRO A 137 -5.53 9.96 -10.57
C PRO A 137 -4.14 9.99 -9.90
N LEU A 138 -3.28 9.02 -10.20
CA LEU A 138 -1.93 8.89 -9.66
C LEU A 138 -0.89 9.62 -10.53
N PRO A 139 0.25 10.07 -9.96
CA PRO A 139 0.66 9.95 -8.56
C PRO A 139 0.02 11.00 -7.63
N ILE A 140 -0.32 10.58 -6.41
CA ILE A 140 -0.86 11.43 -5.33
C ILE A 140 0.10 11.41 -4.14
N ALA A 141 0.40 12.57 -3.56
CA ALA A 141 1.22 12.66 -2.37
C ALA A 141 0.54 11.90 -1.22
N VAL A 142 1.28 11.06 -0.48
CA VAL A 142 0.73 10.27 0.62
C VAL A 142 0.06 11.17 1.67
N ALA A 143 0.68 12.31 2.00
CA ALA A 143 0.14 13.32 2.90
C ALA A 143 -1.11 14.05 2.38
N ASN A 144 -1.49 13.85 1.12
CA ASN A 144 -2.67 14.47 0.50
C ASN A 144 -3.59 13.41 -0.14
N LEU A 145 -3.42 12.13 0.19
CA LEU A 145 -4.26 11.06 -0.31
C LEU A 145 -5.58 11.06 0.47
N ARG A 146 -6.66 11.58 -0.13
CA ARG A 146 -7.99 11.66 0.50
C ARG A 146 -8.56 10.26 0.70
N TYR A 147 -8.66 9.54 -0.40
CA TYR A 147 -9.10 8.16 -0.45
C TYR A 147 -8.32 7.41 -1.53
N ALA A 148 -8.19 6.10 -1.32
CA ALA A 148 -7.79 5.13 -2.31
C ALA A 148 -8.61 3.87 -2.04
N THR A 149 -9.54 3.54 -2.94
CA THR A 149 -10.42 2.38 -2.80
C THR A 149 -10.26 1.45 -3.98
N SER A 150 -10.39 0.15 -3.73
CA SER A 150 -10.38 -0.85 -4.80
C SER A 150 -11.40 -1.96 -4.55
N SER A 151 -12.08 -2.37 -5.61
CA SER A 151 -12.81 -3.64 -5.64
C SER A 151 -12.09 -4.59 -6.58
N TRP A 152 -11.98 -5.85 -6.19
CA TRP A 152 -11.31 -6.87 -7.01
C TRP A 152 -11.95 -8.24 -6.80
N ARG A 153 -12.12 -8.98 -7.88
CA ARG A 153 -12.65 -10.35 -7.88
C ARG A 153 -11.72 -11.25 -8.69
N THR A 154 -11.47 -12.44 -8.15
CA THR A 154 -10.54 -13.41 -8.73
C THR A 154 -11.15 -14.79 -8.85
N THR A 155 -10.73 -15.51 -9.88
CA THR A 155 -10.80 -16.97 -9.95
C THR A 155 -9.43 -17.52 -9.59
N GLN A 156 -9.42 -18.46 -8.64
CA GLN A 156 -8.21 -19.06 -8.07
C GLN A 156 -8.20 -20.57 -8.34
N VAL A 157 -7.02 -21.19 -8.36
CA VAL A 157 -6.85 -22.62 -8.66
C VAL A 157 -6.19 -23.34 -7.49
N GLU A 158 -6.58 -24.58 -7.19
CA GLU A 158 -6.02 -25.25 -6.00
C GLU A 158 -4.54 -25.65 -6.15
N THR A 159 -4.08 -25.86 -7.38
CA THR A 159 -2.72 -26.33 -7.67
C THR A 159 -1.75 -25.18 -7.91
N GLY A 160 -0.47 -25.45 -7.62
CA GLY A 160 0.63 -24.51 -7.85
C GLY A 160 1.05 -23.79 -6.57
N VAL A 161 2.06 -22.94 -6.71
CA VAL A 161 2.64 -22.18 -5.60
C VAL A 161 2.59 -20.71 -5.98
N TYR A 162 1.66 -19.98 -5.37
CA TYR A 162 1.37 -18.60 -5.75
C TYR A 162 0.70 -17.84 -4.60
N ASN A 163 0.56 -16.52 -4.74
CA ASN A 163 -0.34 -15.73 -3.92
C ASN A 163 -1.34 -14.95 -4.79
N VAL A 164 -2.30 -14.31 -4.14
CA VAL A 164 -3.24 -13.38 -4.74
C VAL A 164 -3.04 -12.05 -4.02
N SER A 165 -2.44 -11.06 -4.67
CA SER A 165 -1.97 -9.86 -3.98
C SER A 165 -2.28 -8.58 -4.74
N TYR A 166 -2.39 -7.50 -3.96
CA TYR A 166 -2.13 -6.15 -4.43
C TYR A 166 -0.66 -5.81 -4.21
N ASP A 167 -0.09 -5.01 -5.11
CA ASP A 167 1.17 -4.30 -4.91
C ASP A 167 0.94 -2.80 -5.08
N LEU A 168 1.16 -2.03 -4.01
CA LEU A 168 1.11 -0.58 -4.01
C LEU A 168 2.53 -0.02 -3.97
N TRP A 169 2.85 0.82 -4.94
CA TRP A 169 4.19 1.36 -5.14
C TRP A 169 4.25 2.83 -4.76
N TYR A 170 5.26 3.19 -3.95
CA TYR A 170 5.45 4.56 -3.48
C TYR A 170 6.84 5.07 -3.83
N SER A 171 6.93 6.30 -4.35
CA SER A 171 8.23 6.90 -4.70
C SER A 171 8.39 8.28 -4.06
N SER A 172 9.64 8.64 -3.75
CA SER A 172 9.99 10.01 -3.33
C SER A 172 9.93 11.01 -4.49
N ASN A 173 9.98 10.53 -5.74
CA ASN A 173 9.98 11.35 -6.93
C ASN A 173 8.69 11.12 -7.74
N ARG A 174 7.83 12.14 -7.72
CA ARG A 174 6.55 12.15 -8.43
C ARG A 174 6.70 11.93 -9.95
N SER A 175 7.80 12.35 -10.55
CA SER A 175 7.99 12.31 -12.00
C SER A 175 8.51 10.95 -12.48
N SER A 176 9.38 10.29 -11.71
CA SER A 176 9.95 9.00 -12.11
C SER A 176 9.10 7.82 -11.67
N CYS A 177 8.47 7.89 -10.48
CA CYS A 177 7.73 6.77 -9.89
C CYS A 177 8.49 5.43 -9.96
N SER A 178 9.83 5.49 -9.79
CA SER A 178 10.68 4.30 -9.90
C SER A 178 10.35 3.27 -8.83
N PHE A 179 10.21 2.00 -9.22
CA PHE A 179 9.99 0.87 -8.33
C PHE A 179 11.27 0.39 -7.63
N THR A 180 12.46 0.77 -8.11
CA THR A 180 13.74 0.30 -7.55
C THR A 180 14.23 1.10 -6.35
N GLU A 181 13.64 2.27 -6.10
CA GLU A 181 13.99 3.20 -5.01
C GLU A 181 12.74 3.53 -4.17
N SER A 182 11.84 2.55 -4.06
CA SER A 182 10.46 2.74 -3.63
C SER A 182 10.19 2.17 -2.24
N ALA A 183 8.99 2.44 -1.75
CA ALA A 183 8.36 1.56 -0.77
C ALA A 183 7.31 0.72 -1.49
N GLU A 184 7.22 -0.54 -1.09
CA GLU A 184 6.25 -1.51 -1.58
C GLU A 184 5.37 -1.95 -0.41
N LEU A 185 4.07 -1.83 -0.62
CA LEU A 185 3.06 -2.32 0.29
C LEU A 185 2.26 -3.38 -0.44
N MET A 186 2.32 -4.61 0.05
CA MET A 186 1.54 -5.70 -0.50
C MET A 186 0.31 -6.00 0.37
N ILE A 187 -0.81 -6.37 -0.24
CA ILE A 187 -1.99 -6.88 0.46
C ILE A 187 -2.32 -8.25 -0.13
N TRP A 188 -2.03 -9.32 0.60
CA TRP A 188 -2.30 -10.69 0.15
C TRP A 188 -3.71 -11.09 0.56
N LEU A 189 -4.55 -11.42 -0.42
CA LEU A 189 -5.88 -12.00 -0.21
C LEU A 189 -5.81 -13.51 0.05
N ARG A 190 -4.75 -14.18 -0.42
CA ARG A 190 -4.44 -15.59 -0.19
C ARG A 190 -2.96 -15.87 -0.45
N GLY A 191 -2.36 -16.75 0.35
CA GLY A 191 -1.16 -17.51 -0.02
C GLY A 191 -1.51 -18.97 -0.32
N ASN A 192 -0.92 -19.56 -1.37
CA ASN A 192 -1.04 -20.97 -1.71
C ASN A 192 0.36 -21.62 -1.76
N GLY A 193 0.74 -22.30 -0.68
CA GLY A 193 2.08 -22.92 -0.57
C GLY A 193 3.23 -21.93 -0.32
N LYS A 194 2.92 -20.66 -0.04
CA LYS A 194 3.85 -19.59 0.36
C LYS A 194 3.23 -18.69 1.41
N THR A 195 4.10 -18.07 2.20
CA THR A 195 3.78 -17.03 3.19
C THR A 195 4.57 -15.77 2.86
N PRO A 196 4.12 -14.59 3.32
CA PRO A 196 4.85 -13.34 3.11
C PRO A 196 6.29 -13.38 3.59
N PHE A 197 7.15 -12.61 2.93
CA PHE A 197 8.53 -12.40 3.35
C PHE A 197 8.61 -11.50 4.59
N GLY A 198 9.59 -11.75 5.45
CA GLY A 198 9.80 -10.97 6.67
C GLY A 198 9.25 -11.63 7.93
N LYS A 199 9.11 -10.84 9.00
CA LYS A 199 8.63 -11.31 10.31
C LYS A 199 7.22 -10.79 10.55
N GLN A 200 6.34 -11.64 11.07
CA GLN A 200 5.02 -11.19 11.50
C GLN A 200 5.15 -10.19 12.66
N ALA A 201 4.49 -9.03 12.54
CA ALA A 201 4.65 -7.86 13.39
C ALA A 201 3.29 -7.25 13.81
N GLY A 202 2.30 -8.10 14.07
CA GLY A 202 0.98 -7.71 14.57
C GLY A 202 -0.13 -7.85 13.53
N GLU A 203 -1.20 -7.09 13.73
CA GLU A 203 -2.41 -7.15 12.91
C GLU A 203 -2.95 -5.76 12.59
N LEU A 204 -3.64 -5.63 11.46
CA LEU A 204 -4.43 -4.47 11.05
C LEU A 204 -5.87 -4.91 10.82
N ARG A 205 -6.84 -4.10 11.27
CA ARG A 205 -8.25 -4.23 10.87
C ARG A 205 -8.58 -3.16 9.84
N ALA A 206 -9.04 -3.57 8.67
CA ALA A 206 -9.43 -2.69 7.58
C ALA A 206 -10.59 -3.33 6.79
N GLY A 207 -11.59 -2.54 6.41
CA GLY A 207 -12.72 -3.04 5.60
C GLY A 207 -13.52 -4.19 6.22
N GLY A 208 -13.56 -4.29 7.56
CA GLY A 208 -14.24 -5.38 8.27
C GLY A 208 -13.46 -6.71 8.32
N ALA A 209 -12.27 -6.77 7.72
CA ALA A 209 -11.37 -7.92 7.76
C ALA A 209 -10.14 -7.67 8.65
N SER A 210 -9.53 -8.75 9.13
CA SER A 210 -8.25 -8.73 9.86
C SER A 210 -7.13 -9.15 8.92
N TYR A 211 -5.98 -8.49 9.04
CA TYR A 211 -4.78 -8.77 8.26
C TYR A 211 -3.58 -8.96 9.19
N ARG A 212 -2.86 -10.06 9.01
CA ARG A 212 -1.55 -10.30 9.64
C ARG A 212 -0.50 -9.43 8.95
N VAL A 213 0.25 -8.65 9.70
CA VAL A 213 1.27 -7.74 9.17
C VAL A 213 2.63 -8.43 9.17
N TYR A 214 3.34 -8.40 8.05
CA TYR A 214 4.69 -8.92 7.89
C TYR A 214 5.64 -7.81 7.47
N GLU A 215 6.76 -7.73 8.18
CA GLU A 215 7.74 -6.67 8.07
C GLU A 215 9.06 -7.24 7.54
N ALA A 216 9.42 -6.86 6.31
CA ALA A 216 10.68 -7.27 5.71
C ALA A 216 11.86 -6.47 6.31
N PRO A 217 13.09 -7.02 6.29
CA PRO A 217 14.27 -6.25 6.66
C PRO A 217 14.38 -4.97 5.82
N LYS A 218 14.45 -3.80 6.48
CA LYS A 218 14.56 -2.51 5.80
C LYS A 218 15.94 -2.38 5.14
N THR A 219 15.96 -1.93 3.89
CA THR A 219 17.18 -1.53 3.19
C THR A 219 17.15 -0.02 2.94
N ASN A 220 18.29 0.56 2.59
CA ASN A 220 18.36 2.01 2.31
C ASN A 220 17.67 2.40 0.99
N SER A 221 17.42 1.44 0.09
CA SER A 221 16.87 1.68 -1.25
C SER A 221 15.44 1.17 -1.42
N HIS A 222 15.00 0.19 -0.63
CA HIS A 222 13.66 -0.40 -0.74
C HIS A 222 13.12 -0.87 0.62
N THR A 223 11.84 -0.63 0.86
CA THR A 223 11.11 -1.18 2.01
C THR A 223 9.91 -1.98 1.54
N LEU A 224 9.69 -3.15 2.16
CA LEU A 224 8.56 -4.02 1.88
C LEU A 224 7.79 -4.31 3.17
N ILE A 225 6.48 -4.13 3.13
CA ILE A 225 5.53 -4.53 4.16
C ILE A 225 4.36 -5.25 3.51
N THR A 226 3.93 -6.36 4.11
CA THR A 226 2.85 -7.18 3.56
C THR A 226 1.74 -7.37 4.58
N TYR A 227 0.50 -7.22 4.14
CA TYR A 227 -0.71 -7.43 4.91
C TYR A 227 -1.44 -8.66 4.37
N GLU A 228 -1.34 -9.78 5.05
CA GLU A 228 -2.00 -11.02 4.63
C GLU A 228 -3.35 -11.15 5.30
N ALA A 229 -4.42 -11.32 4.53
CA ALA A 229 -5.77 -11.55 5.03
C ALA A 229 -5.77 -12.75 5.98
N ALA A 230 -6.38 -12.57 7.15
CA ALA A 230 -6.44 -13.61 8.17
C ALA A 230 -7.13 -14.88 7.64
N ASP A 231 -8.23 -14.65 6.90
CA ASP A 231 -9.00 -15.64 6.16
C ASP A 231 -8.84 -15.37 4.65
N ALA A 232 -8.58 -16.42 3.87
CA ALA A 232 -8.41 -16.28 2.44
C ALA A 232 -9.73 -15.89 1.75
N VAL A 233 -9.65 -14.94 0.82
CA VAL A 233 -10.82 -14.44 0.07
C VAL A 233 -10.56 -14.46 -1.44
N THR A 234 -11.64 -14.58 -2.21
CA THR A 234 -11.62 -14.50 -3.68
C THR A 234 -12.06 -13.13 -4.21
N SER A 235 -12.64 -12.30 -3.35
CA SER A 235 -13.07 -10.96 -3.71
C SER A 235 -13.02 -9.98 -2.53
N VAL A 236 -12.78 -8.72 -2.84
CA VAL A 236 -12.95 -7.58 -1.95
C VAL A 236 -13.81 -6.52 -2.63
N THR A 237 -14.56 -5.75 -1.85
CA THR A 237 -15.39 -4.65 -2.32
C THR A 237 -15.05 -3.40 -1.54
N ASP A 238 -14.77 -2.31 -2.25
CA ASP A 238 -14.42 -0.99 -1.71
C ASP A 238 -13.35 -1.05 -0.60
N LEU A 239 -12.34 -1.89 -0.80
CA LEU A 239 -11.22 -2.04 0.11
C LEU A 239 -10.49 -0.69 0.25
N ASP A 240 -10.47 -0.14 1.46
CA ASP A 240 -9.77 1.11 1.78
C ASP A 240 -8.26 0.90 1.82
N LEU A 241 -7.61 1.09 0.67
CA LEU A 241 -6.17 0.98 0.51
C LEU A 241 -5.41 2.06 1.32
N ARG A 242 -6.04 3.22 1.56
CA ARG A 242 -5.45 4.30 2.36
C ARG A 242 -5.24 3.86 3.82
N ALA A 243 -6.11 3.00 4.36
CA ALA A 243 -5.94 2.45 5.71
C ALA A 243 -4.60 1.70 5.85
N PHE A 244 -4.24 0.89 4.86
CA PHE A 244 -2.97 0.16 4.82
C PHE A 244 -1.79 1.11 4.63
N THR A 245 -1.91 2.10 3.74
CA THR A 245 -0.88 3.15 3.57
C THR A 245 -0.59 3.86 4.89
N ARG A 246 -1.63 4.26 5.64
CA ARG A 246 -1.50 4.94 6.93
C ARG A 246 -0.78 4.08 7.96
N ASP A 247 -1.14 2.80 8.07
CA ASP A 247 -0.48 1.86 8.97
C ASP A 247 1.00 1.67 8.59
N ALA A 248 1.29 1.52 7.29
CA ALA A 248 2.67 1.40 6.79
C ALA A 248 3.51 2.67 7.03
N VAL A 249 2.91 3.86 6.95
CA VAL A 249 3.56 5.12 7.34
C VAL A 249 3.90 5.13 8.83
N GLN A 250 2.96 4.72 9.69
CA GLN A 250 3.18 4.67 11.14
C GLN A 250 4.30 3.69 11.53
N ARG A 251 4.42 2.58 10.80
CA ARG A 251 5.51 1.59 10.96
C ARG A 251 6.82 1.99 10.29
N GLY A 252 6.82 3.12 9.56
CA GLY A 252 7.97 3.63 8.83
C GLY A 252 8.41 2.75 7.66
N TYR A 253 7.48 2.05 7.01
CA TYR A 253 7.71 1.32 5.76
C TYR A 253 7.28 2.10 4.52
N VAL A 254 6.40 3.09 4.66
CA VAL A 254 6.07 4.06 3.61
C VAL A 254 6.48 5.46 4.09
N PRO A 255 7.38 6.17 3.41
CA PRO A 255 7.72 7.54 3.79
C PRO A 255 6.53 8.48 3.64
N ALA A 256 6.19 9.25 4.66
CA ALA A 256 5.02 10.17 4.62
C ALA A 256 5.12 11.25 3.52
N GLY A 257 6.34 11.64 3.13
CA GLY A 257 6.61 12.59 2.04
C GLY A 257 6.66 11.97 0.64
N SER A 258 6.37 10.67 0.50
CA SER A 258 6.33 9.98 -0.79
C SER A 258 5.00 10.19 -1.54
N TYR A 259 4.90 9.61 -2.73
CA TYR A 259 3.72 9.61 -3.57
C TYR A 259 3.27 8.16 -3.82
N LEU A 260 1.97 7.88 -3.67
CA LEU A 260 1.38 6.66 -4.23
C LEU A 260 1.44 6.77 -5.76
N CYS A 261 2.20 5.88 -6.38
CA CYS A 261 2.52 5.94 -7.81
C CYS A 261 1.74 4.93 -8.63
N ALA A 262 1.47 3.75 -8.08
CA ALA A 262 0.67 2.73 -8.75
C ALA A 262 -0.08 1.86 -7.76
N ALA A 263 -1.23 1.38 -8.21
CA ALA A 263 -1.91 0.24 -7.62
C ALA A 263 -1.94 -0.89 -8.65
N GLN A 264 -1.44 -2.06 -8.25
CA GLN A 264 -1.45 -3.28 -9.03
C GLN A 264 -2.20 -4.36 -8.26
N ALA A 265 -2.86 -5.26 -8.99
CA ALA A 265 -3.48 -6.46 -8.43
C ALA A 265 -3.24 -7.66 -9.34
N GLY A 266 -2.77 -8.76 -8.78
CA GLY A 266 -2.29 -9.88 -9.57
C GLY A 266 -1.90 -11.10 -8.74
N PHE A 267 -1.03 -11.92 -9.32
CA PHE A 267 -0.63 -13.20 -8.74
C PHE A 267 0.88 -13.33 -8.73
N GLU A 268 1.54 -13.38 -7.58
CA GLU A 268 2.95 -13.77 -7.55
C GLU A 268 3.05 -15.28 -7.74
N ILE A 269 3.71 -15.74 -8.81
CA ILE A 269 3.76 -17.16 -9.19
C ILE A 269 5.17 -17.70 -8.99
N TRP A 270 5.33 -18.70 -8.12
CA TRP A 270 6.56 -19.49 -7.98
C TRP A 270 6.50 -20.81 -8.77
N GLU A 271 5.31 -21.35 -8.99
CA GLU A 271 5.10 -22.63 -9.69
C GLU A 271 3.68 -22.75 -10.23
N GLY A 272 3.51 -23.14 -11.49
CA GLY A 272 2.18 -23.34 -12.10
C GLY A 272 1.45 -22.01 -12.35
N GLY A 273 0.18 -21.90 -11.95
CA GLY A 273 -0.60 -20.66 -12.04
C GLY A 273 -1.46 -20.47 -13.30
N ALA A 274 -1.40 -21.39 -14.26
CA ALA A 274 -2.37 -21.40 -15.36
C ALA A 274 -3.80 -21.61 -14.82
N GLY A 275 -4.75 -20.84 -15.33
CA GLY A 275 -6.14 -20.82 -14.86
C GLY A 275 -6.46 -19.77 -13.79
N LEU A 276 -5.46 -19.10 -13.22
CA LEU A 276 -5.69 -17.91 -12.39
C LEU A 276 -6.31 -16.78 -13.23
N SER A 277 -7.28 -16.05 -12.68
CA SER A 277 -7.91 -14.93 -13.37
C SER A 277 -8.24 -13.79 -12.43
N SER A 278 -7.92 -12.57 -12.86
CA SER A 278 -8.51 -11.34 -12.35
C SER A 278 -9.79 -11.10 -13.14
N ASP A 279 -10.95 -11.33 -12.53
CA ASP A 279 -12.23 -11.33 -13.22
C ASP A 279 -12.84 -9.93 -13.35
N ALA A 280 -12.57 -9.06 -12.37
CA ALA A 280 -12.95 -7.65 -12.39
C ALA A 280 -12.08 -6.88 -11.41
N PHE A 281 -11.62 -5.70 -11.81
CA PHE A 281 -10.84 -4.79 -11.00
C PHE A 281 -11.37 -3.36 -11.14
N SER A 282 -11.37 -2.63 -10.03
CA SER A 282 -11.55 -1.18 -10.04
C SER A 282 -10.61 -0.54 -9.02
N PHE A 283 -10.15 0.65 -9.33
CA PHE A 283 -9.38 1.49 -8.43
C PHE A 283 -9.82 2.94 -8.57
N GLN A 284 -10.00 3.61 -7.45
CA GLN A 284 -10.29 5.03 -7.40
C GLN A 284 -9.41 5.69 -6.34
N ALA A 285 -8.87 6.86 -6.67
CA ALA A 285 -8.16 7.66 -5.68
C ALA A 285 -8.40 9.14 -5.96
N ALA A 286 -8.35 9.95 -4.91
CA ALA A 286 -8.36 11.39 -5.03
C ALA A 286 -7.36 12.03 -4.07
N ALA A 287 -6.82 13.16 -4.53
CA ALA A 287 -6.04 14.04 -3.69
C ALA A 287 -6.97 15.01 -2.93
N GLY A 288 -6.51 15.51 -1.80
CA GLY A 288 -7.21 16.51 -0.99
C GLY A 288 -7.56 16.01 0.40
N GLN A 289 -8.27 16.85 1.13
CA GLN A 289 -8.89 16.51 2.41
C GLN A 289 -10.36 16.13 2.15
N PRO A 290 -10.98 15.26 2.97
CA PRO A 290 -12.40 14.97 2.84
C PRO A 290 -13.23 16.25 2.92
N SER A 291 -13.92 16.58 1.84
CA SER A 291 -14.75 17.79 1.72
C SER A 291 -16.15 17.44 1.25
N GLY A 292 -17.16 18.03 1.90
CA GLY A 292 -18.57 17.82 1.60
C GLY A 292 -19.46 18.15 2.80
N ALA A 293 -20.71 17.70 2.74
CA ALA A 293 -21.66 17.89 3.83
C ALA A 293 -21.28 17.05 5.06
N VAL A 294 -21.39 17.66 6.24
CA VAL A 294 -21.39 16.94 7.52
C VAL A 294 -22.86 16.78 7.91
N THR A 295 -23.42 15.59 7.71
CA THR A 295 -24.85 15.34 7.91
C THR A 295 -25.13 14.99 9.37
N SER A 296 -26.26 15.45 9.91
CA SER A 296 -26.72 15.05 11.24
C SER A 296 -27.45 13.70 11.14
N ALA A 297 -27.42 12.89 12.21
CA ALA A 297 -28.33 11.74 12.31
C ALA A 297 -29.80 12.19 12.48
N LEU A 298 -30.06 13.46 12.83
CA LEU A 298 -31.40 14.03 12.73
C LEU A 298 -31.78 14.23 11.25
N PRO A 299 -32.95 13.73 10.79
CA PRO A 299 -33.28 13.65 9.36
C PRO A 299 -33.17 14.98 8.62
N GLY A 300 -32.43 14.96 7.49
CA GLY A 300 -32.39 16.05 6.53
C GLY A 300 -31.58 17.28 6.95
N LEU A 301 -30.84 17.22 8.05
CA LEU A 301 -30.05 18.34 8.56
C LEU A 301 -28.56 18.17 8.31
N CYS A 302 -27.89 19.28 7.99
CA CYS A 302 -26.47 19.38 7.72
C CYS A 302 -25.85 20.49 8.58
N LEU A 303 -24.58 20.32 8.97
CA LEU A 303 -23.80 21.39 9.61
C LEU A 303 -23.73 22.58 8.64
N ASP A 304 -24.02 23.78 9.13
CA ASP A 304 -24.26 24.95 8.29
C ASP A 304 -23.59 26.19 8.88
N SER A 305 -22.83 26.90 8.05
CA SER A 305 -22.18 28.17 8.43
C SER A 305 -23.11 29.39 8.31
N ARG A 306 -24.39 29.19 7.98
CA ARG A 306 -25.41 30.24 7.95
C ARG A 306 -26.25 30.18 9.22
N VAL A 307 -26.01 31.13 10.12
CA VAL A 307 -26.89 31.42 11.26
C VAL A 307 -27.31 32.88 11.16
N ALA A 308 -28.62 33.14 11.28
CA ALA A 308 -29.16 34.48 11.08
C ALA A 308 -28.55 35.50 12.05
N GLY A 309 -27.97 36.57 11.50
CA GLY A 309 -27.39 37.67 12.28
C GLY A 309 -25.98 37.43 12.81
N ASP A 310 -25.35 36.27 12.54
CA ASP A 310 -23.99 35.97 13.00
C ASP A 310 -23.20 35.16 11.96
N ALA A 311 -22.19 35.78 11.36
CA ALA A 311 -21.33 35.19 10.33
C ALA A 311 -20.19 34.31 10.89
N ALA A 312 -20.04 34.24 12.21
CA ALA A 312 -19.11 33.32 12.88
C ALA A 312 -19.86 32.13 13.49
N ALA A 313 -21.14 32.24 13.79
CA ALA A 313 -21.92 31.14 14.35
C ALA A 313 -22.08 29.97 13.35
N VAL A 314 -22.12 28.76 13.92
CA VAL A 314 -22.37 27.53 13.20
C VAL A 314 -23.68 26.93 13.69
N GLY A 315 -24.47 26.42 12.76
CA GLY A 315 -25.76 25.83 13.01
C GLY A 315 -25.95 24.49 12.30
N ALA A 316 -27.18 24.00 12.39
CA ALA A 316 -27.69 22.91 11.60
C ALA A 316 -28.88 23.42 10.78
N GLY A 317 -28.85 23.20 9.46
CA GLY A 317 -29.90 23.61 8.53
C GLY A 317 -30.29 22.46 7.60
N THR A 318 -31.41 22.60 6.90
CA THR A 318 -31.81 21.62 5.87
C THR A 318 -30.70 21.45 4.85
N CYS A 319 -30.31 20.21 4.56
CA CYS A 319 -29.28 19.92 3.58
C CYS A 319 -29.69 20.44 2.19
N ASP A 320 -28.92 21.38 1.65
CA ASP A 320 -29.21 22.07 0.38
C ASP A 320 -28.05 22.05 -0.62
N GLY A 321 -26.90 21.48 -0.24
CA GLY A 321 -25.72 21.37 -1.10
C GLY A 321 -25.01 22.71 -1.35
N SER A 322 -25.39 23.76 -0.63
CA SER A 322 -24.73 25.06 -0.75
C SER A 322 -23.29 25.03 -0.23
N PRO A 323 -22.41 25.93 -0.70
CA PRO A 323 -21.05 26.05 -0.16
C PRO A 323 -20.99 26.30 1.35
N ALA A 324 -22.07 26.81 1.95
CA ALA A 324 -22.17 27.02 3.39
C ALA A 324 -22.23 25.72 4.20
N GLN A 325 -22.58 24.61 3.56
CA GLN A 325 -22.63 23.26 4.13
C GLN A 325 -21.46 22.38 3.67
N THR A 326 -20.48 22.95 2.96
CA THR A 326 -19.28 22.22 2.53
C THR A 326 -18.16 22.44 3.54
N TRP A 327 -17.83 21.38 4.27
CA TRP A 327 -16.80 21.35 5.30
C TRP A 327 -15.65 20.46 4.88
N THR A 328 -14.44 20.85 5.23
CA THR A 328 -13.20 20.11 4.95
C THR A 328 -12.64 19.53 6.24
N MET A 329 -12.51 18.22 6.33
CA MET A 329 -11.94 17.51 7.46
C MET A 329 -10.41 17.44 7.29
N GLY A 330 -9.65 18.18 8.07
CA GLY A 330 -8.19 18.15 8.05
C GLY A 330 -7.61 16.93 8.76
N ASP A 331 -6.54 16.34 8.23
CA ASP A 331 -5.78 15.25 8.86
C ASP A 331 -5.19 15.64 10.23
N ASP A 332 -5.01 16.94 10.48
CA ASP A 332 -4.58 17.48 11.77
C ASP A 332 -5.72 17.62 12.79
N GLY A 333 -6.95 17.22 12.43
CA GLY A 333 -8.15 17.35 13.26
C GLY A 333 -8.89 18.67 13.10
N SER A 334 -8.48 19.57 12.21
CA SER A 334 -9.24 20.78 11.91
C SER A 334 -10.51 20.48 11.11
N ILE A 335 -11.56 21.29 11.29
CA ILE A 335 -12.79 21.25 10.47
C ILE A 335 -12.92 22.62 9.81
N GLY A 336 -12.66 22.69 8.51
CA GLY A 336 -12.56 23.94 7.76
C GLY A 336 -13.80 24.27 6.92
N GLN A 337 -14.11 25.56 6.76
CA GLN A 337 -15.14 26.07 5.86
C GLN A 337 -14.67 27.41 5.28
N SER A 338 -14.64 27.53 3.95
CA SER A 338 -14.25 28.76 3.23
C SER A 338 -12.97 29.46 3.78
N GLY A 339 -11.95 28.68 4.16
CA GLY A 339 -10.68 29.20 4.70
C GLY A 339 -10.69 29.56 6.20
N ARG A 340 -11.80 29.31 6.90
CA ARG A 340 -11.95 29.42 8.35
C ARG A 340 -12.02 28.03 8.99
N CYS A 341 -11.76 27.93 10.28
CA CYS A 341 -11.79 26.68 11.02
C CYS A 341 -12.80 26.74 12.17
N LEU A 342 -13.46 25.61 12.43
CA LEU A 342 -14.35 25.43 13.57
C LEU A 342 -13.53 25.45 14.86
N GLU A 343 -13.93 26.30 15.78
CA GLU A 343 -13.29 26.54 17.07
C GLU A 343 -14.31 26.33 18.19
N ASP A 344 -13.88 25.71 19.28
CA ASP A 344 -14.59 25.70 20.55
C ASP A 344 -13.95 26.72 21.50
N PRO A 345 -14.46 27.96 21.57
CA PRO A 345 -13.88 29.01 22.41
C PRO A 345 -14.33 28.92 23.87
N GLY A 346 -15.01 27.84 24.28
CA GLY A 346 -15.47 27.65 25.66
C GLY A 346 -16.71 28.48 26.06
N ILE A 347 -17.49 28.98 25.09
CA ILE A 347 -18.69 29.81 25.33
C ILE A 347 -20.01 29.02 25.19
N GLY A 348 -19.94 27.71 25.03
CA GLY A 348 -21.11 26.82 24.94
C GLY A 348 -21.65 26.57 23.53
N PHE A 349 -21.03 27.14 22.50
CA PHE A 349 -21.30 26.90 21.08
C PHE A 349 -20.00 27.07 20.28
N PRO A 350 -19.80 26.29 19.21
CA PRO A 350 -18.65 26.46 18.34
C PRO A 350 -18.83 27.66 17.40
N VAL A 351 -17.73 28.20 16.93
CA VAL A 351 -17.67 29.34 16.01
C VAL A 351 -16.66 29.09 14.90
N LEU A 352 -16.79 29.80 13.77
CA LEU A 352 -15.78 29.85 12.71
C LEU A 352 -14.78 30.98 12.99
N THR A 353 -13.50 30.68 13.04
CA THR A 353 -12.42 31.68 13.19
C THR A 353 -11.31 31.44 12.16
N GLY A 354 -10.25 32.24 12.19
CA GLY A 354 -9.07 31.98 11.35
C GLY A 354 -8.41 30.66 11.76
N CYS A 355 -7.95 29.88 10.78
CA CYS A 355 -7.32 28.59 11.07
C CYS A 355 -6.00 28.74 11.81
N THR A 356 -5.87 28.04 12.94
CA THR A 356 -4.68 27.97 13.78
C THR A 356 -4.32 26.52 14.09
N ARG A 357 -3.18 26.32 14.77
CA ARG A 357 -2.76 25.00 15.26
C ARG A 357 -3.13 24.74 16.73
N ARG A 358 -4.02 25.55 17.30
CA ARG A 358 -4.45 25.43 18.69
C ARG A 358 -5.42 24.27 18.87
N VAL A 359 -5.45 23.73 20.10
CA VAL A 359 -6.24 22.55 20.47
C VAL A 359 -7.75 22.81 20.49
N ASP A 360 -8.16 24.06 20.70
CA ASP A 360 -9.55 24.55 20.58
C ASP A 360 -10.12 24.46 19.14
N GLN A 361 -9.25 24.27 18.14
CA GLN A 361 -9.62 23.98 16.74
C GLN A 361 -9.31 22.54 16.34
N ARG A 362 -9.19 21.63 17.31
CA ARG A 362 -8.92 20.22 17.06
C ARG A 362 -10.11 19.38 17.44
N TRP A 363 -10.55 18.57 16.49
CA TRP A 363 -11.76 17.78 16.57
C TRP A 363 -11.44 16.31 16.32
N LYS A 364 -12.16 15.43 17.01
CA LYS A 364 -12.12 13.99 16.81
C LYS A 364 -13.52 13.48 16.52
N VAL A 365 -13.67 12.70 15.46
CA VAL A 365 -14.89 11.94 15.23
C VAL A 365 -14.83 10.69 16.09
N THR A 366 -15.77 10.52 17.03
CA THR A 366 -15.84 9.33 17.88
C THR A 366 -16.39 8.13 17.11
N ALA A 367 -16.26 6.92 17.67
CA ALA A 367 -16.86 5.72 17.09
C ALA A 367 -18.40 5.80 17.02
N ALA A 368 -19.02 6.66 17.85
CA ALA A 368 -20.45 6.95 17.84
C ALA A 368 -20.81 8.15 16.94
N GLY A 369 -19.91 8.58 16.05
CA GLY A 369 -20.15 9.67 15.10
C GLY A 369 -20.14 11.08 15.71
N GLN A 370 -19.68 11.27 16.94
CA GLN A 370 -19.71 12.59 17.58
C GLN A 370 -18.50 13.45 17.18
N LEU A 371 -18.69 14.75 16.95
CA LEU A 371 -17.61 15.72 16.78
C LEU A 371 -17.16 16.22 18.17
N LEU A 372 -16.11 15.60 18.70
CA LEU A 372 -15.52 15.88 20.00
C LEU A 372 -14.44 16.96 19.89
N SER A 373 -14.56 18.06 20.63
CA SER A 373 -13.49 19.04 20.85
C SER A 373 -12.37 18.40 21.66
N GLN A 374 -11.14 18.46 21.17
CA GLN A 374 -9.96 17.94 21.87
C GLN A 374 -9.47 18.86 22.99
N ASP A 375 -10.00 20.09 23.08
CA ASP A 375 -9.71 21.02 24.18
C ASP A 375 -10.66 20.80 25.35
N SER A 376 -11.97 21.00 25.12
CA SER A 376 -12.97 20.94 26.19
C SER A 376 -13.47 19.53 26.51
N GLY A 377 -13.27 18.57 25.60
CA GLY A 377 -13.87 17.23 25.70
C GLY A 377 -15.38 17.23 25.47
N GLN A 378 -15.97 18.31 24.96
CA GLN A 378 -17.40 18.41 24.65
C GLN A 378 -17.70 18.06 23.20
N CYS A 379 -18.93 17.64 22.93
CA CYS A 379 -19.42 17.26 21.62
C CYS A 379 -20.34 18.34 21.02
N VAL A 380 -20.27 18.49 19.69
CA VAL A 380 -21.20 19.34 18.94
C VAL A 380 -22.59 18.70 18.91
N GLU A 381 -23.58 19.44 19.38
CA GLU A 381 -24.96 19.01 19.50
C GLU A 381 -25.88 19.85 18.61
N ASN A 382 -26.64 19.17 17.75
CA ASN A 382 -27.76 19.71 17.02
C ASN A 382 -29.00 19.77 17.92
N PRO A 383 -29.52 20.95 18.31
CA PRO A 383 -30.71 21.04 19.15
C PRO A 383 -32.02 20.73 18.39
N GLY A 384 -31.96 20.41 17.09
CA GLY A 384 -33.11 20.17 16.22
C GLY A 384 -33.44 21.38 15.35
N THR A 385 -34.70 21.48 14.91
CA THR A 385 -35.14 22.58 14.03
C THR A 385 -35.35 23.88 14.81
N GLY A 386 -34.69 24.96 14.39
CA GLY A 386 -34.85 26.31 14.92
C GLY A 386 -35.89 27.14 14.17
N ALA A 387 -36.24 28.31 14.71
CA ALA A 387 -37.04 29.30 13.98
C ALA A 387 -36.29 29.72 12.71
N GLY A 388 -36.93 29.62 11.53
CA GLY A 388 -36.29 29.91 10.24
C GLY A 388 -35.53 28.75 9.60
N GLY A 389 -35.64 27.53 10.13
CA GLY A 389 -35.08 26.32 9.50
C GLY A 389 -33.59 26.08 9.78
N GLN A 390 -32.95 26.91 10.61
CA GLN A 390 -31.57 26.79 11.06
C GLN A 390 -31.49 26.96 12.58
N ALA A 391 -30.85 26.03 13.28
CA ALA A 391 -30.59 26.15 14.72
C ALA A 391 -29.10 26.18 15.02
N GLN A 392 -28.65 27.12 15.84
CA GLN A 392 -27.25 27.15 16.28
C GLN A 392 -26.90 25.86 17.05
N VAL A 393 -25.80 25.21 16.68
CA VAL A 393 -25.31 24.02 17.39
C VAL A 393 -24.69 24.41 18.74
N ARG A 394 -24.63 23.46 19.66
CA ARG A 394 -24.21 23.69 21.05
C ARG A 394 -23.06 22.77 21.43
N MET A 395 -22.20 23.22 22.33
CA MET A 395 -21.23 22.36 22.99
C MET A 395 -21.87 21.73 24.24
N ARG A 396 -21.82 20.39 24.32
CA ARG A 396 -22.44 19.61 25.40
C ARG A 396 -21.58 18.42 25.82
N PRO A 397 -21.73 17.91 27.06
CA PRO A 397 -21.18 16.63 27.43
C PRO A 397 -21.58 15.55 26.42
N CYS A 398 -20.62 14.72 26.03
CA CYS A 398 -20.83 13.67 25.05
C CYS A 398 -21.71 12.56 25.63
N ASP A 399 -22.85 12.26 25.01
CA ASP A 399 -23.80 11.24 25.49
C ASP A 399 -24.31 10.27 24.39
N SER A 400 -23.70 10.34 23.19
CA SER A 400 -23.95 9.43 22.05
C SER A 400 -25.41 9.40 21.57
N ARG A 401 -26.20 10.43 21.89
CA ARG A 401 -27.55 10.60 21.33
C ARG A 401 -27.48 11.01 19.86
N ALA A 402 -28.53 10.70 19.09
CA ALA A 402 -28.61 11.06 17.66
C ALA A 402 -28.43 12.57 17.39
N ALA A 403 -28.80 13.44 18.34
CA ALA A 403 -28.57 14.88 18.22
C ALA A 403 -27.07 15.29 18.30
N GLN A 404 -26.18 14.42 18.74
CA GLN A 404 -24.72 14.63 18.72
C GLN A 404 -24.02 13.79 17.65
N GLU A 405 -24.76 13.00 16.89
CA GLU A 405 -24.22 12.14 15.85
C GLU A 405 -24.18 12.89 14.52
N TRP A 406 -23.00 12.86 13.90
CA TRP A 406 -22.66 13.50 12.65
C TRP A 406 -21.94 12.52 11.74
N HIS A 407 -22.21 12.59 10.45
CA HIS A 407 -21.52 11.82 9.41
C HIS A 407 -20.70 12.78 8.56
N PRO A 408 -19.38 12.87 8.79
CA PRO A 408 -18.48 13.67 7.97
C PRO A 408 -18.41 13.17 6.52
N PRO A 409 -17.96 14.03 5.58
CA PRO A 409 -17.69 13.59 4.22
C PRO A 409 -16.58 12.54 4.18
N THR A 410 -16.72 11.53 3.32
CA THR A 410 -15.75 10.45 3.08
C THR A 410 -14.69 10.83 2.05
#